data_AF-A0A3D3HGS6-F1
#
_entry.id   AF-A0A3D3HGS6-F1
#
_cell.length_a   1.000
_cell.length_b   1.000
_cell.length_c   1.000
_cell.angle_alpha   90.00
_cell.angle_beta   90.00
_cell.angle_gamma   90.00
#
_symmetry.space_group_name_H-M   'P 1'
#
loop_
_entity.id
_entity.type
_entity.pdbx_description
1 polymer ?
#
loop_
_entity_poly.entity_id
_entity_poly.type
_entity_poly.pdbx_seq_one_letter_code
_entity_poly.pdbx_strand_id
1 'polypeptide(L)'
;MNDRHWETLLKVINGEKTDERPVGFIIDSPWLPGWHGTTILDYFNDPVTWFEANMHTHNAFPDVMFLPGFWSEYGMCTEPSAFGTKLVWTENDFPHPVKLNCSIGEMPALSKPNVRTDGLLPFVINRMARYEEKLKQCGCHYRFASSRGPL
;
A
#
# COMPACT_ATOMS: atom_id res chain seq x y z
N MET A 1 -1.37 -7.25 -8.72
CA MET A 1 -0.40 -8.18 -9.33
C MET A 1 -1.17 -9.14 -10.22
N ASN A 2 -0.66 -9.43 -11.43
CA ASN A 2 -1.28 -10.40 -12.33
C ASN A 2 -0.90 -11.85 -11.96
N ASP A 3 -1.56 -12.82 -12.58
CA ASP A 3 -1.39 -14.24 -12.22
C ASP A 3 0.00 -14.77 -12.57
N ARG A 4 0.57 -14.38 -13.72
CA ARG A 4 1.93 -14.75 -14.10
C ARG A 4 2.94 -14.35 -13.03
N HIS A 5 2.91 -13.10 -12.58
CA HIS A 5 3.79 -12.60 -11.53
C HIS A 5 3.55 -13.31 -10.21
N TRP A 6 2.30 -13.58 -9.85
CA TRP A 6 1.95 -14.27 -8.62
C TRP A 6 2.48 -15.71 -8.60
N GLU A 7 2.27 -16.47 -9.67
CA GLU A 7 2.75 -17.84 -9.81
C GLU A 7 4.29 -17.90 -9.79
N THR A 8 4.97 -16.99 -10.49
CA THR A 8 6.43 -16.88 -10.43
C THR A 8 6.91 -16.59 -9.02
N LEU A 9 6.27 -15.66 -8.31
CA LEU A 9 6.62 -15.36 -6.92
C LEU A 9 6.46 -16.59 -6.03
N LEU A 10 5.38 -17.36 -6.16
CA LEU A 10 5.17 -18.58 -5.38
C LEU A 10 6.27 -19.62 -5.63
N LYS A 11 6.67 -19.84 -6.89
CA LYS A 11 7.79 -20.72 -7.23
C LYS A 11 9.10 -20.28 -6.56
N VAL A 12 9.41 -18.98 -6.62
CA VAL A 12 10.60 -18.40 -5.98
C VAL A 12 10.57 -18.62 -4.46
N ILE A 13 9.44 -18.35 -3.81
CA ILE A 13 9.28 -18.53 -2.37
C ILE A 13 9.42 -20.01 -1.97
N ASN A 14 8.96 -20.94 -2.81
CA ASN A 14 9.11 -22.38 -2.61
C ASN A 14 10.52 -22.91 -2.90
N GLY A 15 11.45 -22.05 -3.34
CA GLY A 15 12.81 -22.46 -3.69
C GLY A 15 12.90 -23.30 -4.97
N GLU A 16 11.88 -23.23 -5.84
CA GLU A 16 11.89 -23.93 -7.12
C GLU A 16 12.92 -23.33 -8.07
N LYS A 17 13.52 -24.16 -8.91
CA LYS A 17 14.40 -23.68 -9.98
C LYS A 17 13.53 -23.03 -11.06
N THR A 18 13.83 -21.77 -11.35
CA THR A 18 13.23 -21.01 -12.43
C THR A 18 14.25 -20.87 -13.55
N ASP A 19 13.84 -21.14 -14.79
CA ASP A 19 14.72 -21.01 -15.95
C ASP A 19 15.03 -19.53 -16.24
N GLU A 20 14.02 -18.67 -16.02
CA GLU A 20 14.15 -17.22 -16.07
C GLU A 20 14.55 -16.66 -14.71
N ARG A 21 15.30 -15.55 -14.69
CA ARG A 21 15.64 -14.84 -13.46
C ARG A 21 14.56 -13.79 -13.17
N PRO A 22 13.63 -14.05 -12.23
CA PRO A 22 12.56 -13.10 -11.95
C PRO A 22 13.13 -11.83 -11.32
N VAL A 23 12.61 -10.69 -11.76
CA VAL A 23 12.94 -9.37 -11.20
C VAL A 23 11.74 -8.85 -10.42
N GLY A 24 11.99 -8.42 -9.19
CA GLY A 24 10.97 -7.82 -8.34
C GLY A 24 11.46 -6.56 -7.64
N PHE A 25 10.59 -5.56 -7.54
CA PHE A 25 10.85 -4.32 -6.83
C PHE A 25 9.72 -4.02 -5.84
N ILE A 26 10.07 -3.32 -4.76
CA ILE A 26 9.07 -2.73 -3.86
C ILE A 26 8.42 -1.56 -4.60
N ILE A 27 7.09 -1.48 -4.53
CA ILE A 27 6.30 -0.36 -5.03
C ILE A 27 5.52 0.28 -3.89
N ASP A 28 5.70 1.58 -3.73
CA ASP A 28 5.08 2.37 -2.67
C ASP A 28 5.12 3.88 -3.00
N SER A 29 4.46 4.68 -2.15
CA SER A 29 4.32 6.13 -2.25
C SER A 29 5.61 7.00 -2.22
N PRO A 30 6.79 6.56 -1.75
CA PRO A 30 8.03 7.34 -1.83
C PRO A 30 8.52 7.73 -3.21
N TRP A 31 8.28 6.90 -4.23
CA TRP A 31 8.83 7.14 -5.57
C TRP A 31 7.74 7.12 -6.64
N LEU A 32 6.69 6.33 -6.45
CA LEU A 32 5.65 6.13 -7.46
C LEU A 32 4.92 7.44 -7.88
N PRO A 33 4.49 8.32 -6.96
CA PRO A 33 3.78 9.54 -7.33
C PRO A 33 4.65 10.47 -8.18
N GLY A 34 5.88 10.73 -7.72
CA GLY A 34 6.82 11.59 -8.43
C GLY A 34 7.20 11.04 -9.81
N TRP A 35 7.34 9.71 -9.94
CA TRP A 35 7.57 9.06 -11.23
C TRP A 35 6.36 9.16 -12.16
N HIS A 36 5.13 9.09 -11.63
CA HIS A 36 3.90 9.29 -12.38
C HIS A 36 3.63 10.77 -12.74
N GLY A 37 4.36 11.70 -12.13
CA GLY A 37 4.21 13.14 -12.37
C GLY A 37 3.16 13.82 -11.48
N THR A 38 2.83 13.23 -10.34
CA THR A 38 1.90 13.79 -9.35
C THR A 38 2.59 14.05 -8.02
N THR A 39 1.95 14.87 -7.17
CA THR A 39 2.42 15.05 -5.81
C THR A 39 2.15 13.82 -4.95
N ILE A 40 2.92 13.64 -3.87
CA ILE A 40 2.66 12.55 -2.91
C ILE A 40 1.27 12.73 -2.28
N LEU A 41 0.87 13.97 -1.99
CA LEU A 41 -0.44 14.28 -1.41
C LEU A 41 -1.58 13.94 -2.36
N ASP A 42 -1.48 14.27 -3.65
CA ASP A 42 -2.51 13.95 -4.65
C ASP A 42 -2.66 12.45 -4.83
N TYR A 43 -1.55 11.69 -4.83
CA TYR A 43 -1.60 10.23 -4.86
C TYR A 43 -2.37 9.64 -3.67
N PHE A 44 -2.23 10.24 -2.49
CA PHE A 44 -2.99 9.78 -1.32
C PHE A 44 -4.45 10.25 -1.32
N ASN A 45 -4.72 11.46 -1.80
CA ASN A 45 -6.03 12.09 -1.75
C ASN A 45 -6.97 11.57 -2.85
N ASP A 46 -6.48 11.42 -4.07
CA ASP A 46 -7.28 11.02 -5.23
C ASP A 46 -7.09 9.52 -5.56
N PRO A 47 -8.14 8.68 -5.37
CA PRO A 47 -8.04 7.26 -5.70
C PRO A 47 -7.90 6.99 -7.21
N VAL A 48 -8.28 7.92 -8.09
CA VAL A 48 -8.06 7.77 -9.54
C VAL A 48 -6.57 7.88 -9.84
N THR A 49 -5.93 8.95 -9.36
CA THR A 49 -4.48 9.14 -9.42
C THR A 49 -3.71 7.95 -8.85
N TRP A 50 -4.10 7.45 -7.67
CA TRP A 50 -3.50 6.24 -7.08
C TRP A 50 -3.54 5.04 -8.05
N PHE A 51 -4.70 4.78 -8.66
CA PHE A 51 -4.88 3.65 -9.55
C PHE A 51 -4.08 3.82 -10.85
N GLU A 52 -4.13 5.01 -11.44
CA GLU A 52 -3.44 5.33 -12.69
C GLU A 52 -1.92 5.25 -12.55
N ALA A 53 -1.37 5.73 -11.42
CA ALA A 53 0.05 5.59 -11.13
C ALA A 53 0.49 4.12 -11.08
N ASN A 54 -0.24 3.27 -10.35
CA ASN A 54 0.05 1.84 -10.26
C ASN A 54 -0.06 1.13 -11.63
N MET A 55 -1.09 1.46 -12.42
CA MET A 55 -1.26 0.92 -13.77
C MET A 55 -0.18 1.40 -14.73
N HIS A 56 0.26 2.66 -14.61
CA HIS A 56 1.32 3.22 -15.43
C HIS A 56 2.62 2.41 -15.25
N THR A 57 2.98 2.11 -14.00
CA THR A 57 4.13 1.25 -13.69
C THR A 57 3.94 -0.18 -14.21
N HIS A 58 2.76 -0.77 -14.01
CA HIS A 58 2.45 -2.12 -14.48
C HIS A 58 2.60 -2.26 -16.00
N ASN A 59 2.14 -1.26 -16.75
CA ASN A 59 2.19 -1.26 -18.21
C ASN A 59 3.59 -0.93 -18.75
N ALA A 60 4.35 -0.06 -18.07
CA ALA A 60 5.70 0.31 -18.48
C ALA A 60 6.71 -0.84 -18.29
N PHE A 61 6.49 -1.68 -17.28
CA PHE A 61 7.41 -2.78 -16.94
C PHE A 61 6.65 -4.10 -16.79
N PRO A 62 6.13 -4.67 -17.89
CA PRO A 62 5.24 -5.84 -17.84
C PRO A 62 5.92 -7.09 -17.27
N ASP A 63 7.25 -7.20 -17.35
CA ASP A 63 8.04 -8.33 -16.85
C ASP A 63 8.54 -8.17 -15.41
N VAL A 64 8.33 -7.01 -14.79
CA VAL A 64 8.77 -6.73 -13.43
C VAL A 64 7.64 -7.02 -12.45
N MET A 65 7.94 -7.76 -11.38
CA MET A 65 7.01 -7.98 -10.28
C MET A 65 7.08 -6.82 -9.29
N PHE A 66 6.00 -6.05 -9.18
CA PHE A 66 5.91 -5.01 -8.17
C PHE A 66 5.23 -5.55 -6.91
N LEU A 67 5.90 -5.39 -5.76
CA LEU A 67 5.50 -5.91 -4.46
C LEU A 67 5.15 -4.76 -3.52
N PRO A 68 3.93 -4.73 -2.95
CA PRO A 68 2.83 -5.69 -3.10
C PRO A 68 1.98 -5.46 -4.36
N GLY A 69 2.30 -4.46 -5.19
CA GLY A 69 1.51 -4.02 -6.32
C GLY A 69 0.60 -2.87 -5.91
N PHE A 70 -0.71 -3.01 -6.10
CA PHE A 70 -1.72 -2.01 -5.76
C PHE A 70 -1.90 -1.87 -4.24
N TRP A 71 -0.88 -1.37 -3.53
CA TRP A 71 -0.91 -1.14 -2.09
C TRP A 71 -1.88 0.01 -1.79
N SER A 72 -3.01 -0.31 -1.16
CA SER A 72 -3.94 0.69 -0.64
C SER A 72 -3.43 1.18 0.71
N GLU A 73 -2.74 2.32 0.74
CA GLU A 73 -2.12 2.84 1.94
C GLU A 73 -2.08 4.38 1.96
N TYR A 74 -1.74 4.91 3.15
CA TYR A 74 -1.67 6.33 3.48
C TYR A 74 -0.35 6.66 4.20
N GLY A 75 0.76 6.16 3.65
CA GLY A 75 2.08 6.18 4.25
C GLY A 75 2.10 5.54 5.64
N MET A 76 3.10 5.96 6.42
CA MET A 76 3.27 5.56 7.83
C MET A 76 2.15 6.08 8.75
N CYS A 77 1.16 6.80 8.22
CA CYS A 77 0.01 7.27 8.98
C CYS A 77 -1.13 6.25 9.07
N THR A 78 -1.15 5.22 8.21
CA THR A 78 -2.28 4.29 8.07
C THR A 78 -2.67 3.66 9.41
N GLU A 79 -1.79 2.87 10.04
CA GLU A 79 -2.07 2.21 11.31
C GLU A 79 -2.06 3.17 12.51
N PRO A 80 -1.09 4.10 12.64
CA PRO A 80 -1.06 5.04 13.78
C PRO A 80 -2.29 5.94 13.88
N SER A 81 -2.93 6.28 12.75
CA SER A 81 -4.17 7.07 12.74
C SER A 81 -5.29 6.45 13.58
N ALA A 82 -5.31 5.12 13.70
CA ALA A 82 -6.34 4.39 14.42
C ALA A 82 -6.16 4.48 15.95
N PHE A 83 -5.00 4.93 16.42
CA PHE A 83 -4.72 5.19 17.83
C PHE A 83 -4.93 6.66 18.22
N GLY A 84 -5.51 7.48 17.33
CA GLY A 84 -5.84 8.88 17.61
C GLY A 84 -4.65 9.84 17.53
N THR A 85 -3.56 9.45 16.86
CA THR A 85 -2.45 10.38 16.65
C THR A 85 -2.79 11.48 15.63
N LYS A 86 -2.21 12.67 15.82
CA LYS A 86 -2.25 13.74 14.82
C LYS A 86 -1.45 13.30 13.60
N LEU A 87 -2.04 13.45 12.42
CA LEU A 87 -1.39 13.19 11.14
C LEU A 87 -0.93 14.51 10.54
N VAL A 88 0.33 14.57 10.10
CA VAL A 88 0.89 15.72 9.39
C VAL A 88 1.08 15.33 7.94
N TRP A 89 0.40 16.08 7.07
CA TRP A 89 0.45 15.91 5.63
C TRP A 89 1.21 17.08 5.01
N THR A 90 2.01 16.76 4.02
CA THR A 90 2.81 17.68 3.21
C THR A 90 2.54 17.36 1.75
N GLU A 91 2.83 18.30 0.85
CA GLU A 91 2.53 18.13 -0.57
C GLU A 91 3.40 17.05 -1.23
N ASN A 92 4.72 17.09 -0.99
CA ASN A 92 5.71 16.23 -1.65
C ASN A 92 6.71 15.58 -0.67
N ASP A 93 6.27 15.34 0.56
CA ASP A 93 7.04 14.58 1.56
C ASP A 93 6.16 13.51 2.20
N PHE A 94 6.75 12.62 2.97
CA PHE A 94 6.04 11.54 3.62
C PHE A 94 5.00 12.06 4.62
N PRO A 95 3.83 11.41 4.74
CA PRO A 95 2.90 11.75 5.80
C PRO A 95 3.42 11.17 7.12
N HIS A 96 3.46 12.01 8.15
CA HIS A 96 4.04 11.67 9.43
C HIS A 96 2.99 11.61 10.55
N PRO A 97 2.87 10.49 11.27
CA PRO A 97 2.13 10.47 12.51
C PRO A 97 2.96 11.18 13.58
N VAL A 98 2.33 12.08 14.33
CA VAL A 98 2.94 12.66 15.52
C VAL A 98 3.06 11.56 16.59
N LYS A 99 4.01 11.71 17.51
CA LYS A 99 4.10 10.79 18.65
C LYS A 99 2.80 10.82 19.45
N LEU A 100 2.24 9.65 19.75
CA LEU A 100 1.12 9.54 20.68
C LEU A 100 1.60 9.95 22.08
N ASN A 101 0.86 10.84 22.73
CA ASN A 101 1.13 11.23 24.12
C ASN A 101 0.64 10.12 25.05
N CYS A 102 1.38 9.02 25.09
CA CYS A 102 1.11 7.82 25.88
C CYS A 102 2.41 7.35 26.52
N SER A 103 2.39 7.12 27.84
CA SER A 103 3.49 6.51 28.57
C SER A 103 3.44 4.98 28.46
N ILE A 104 4.57 4.32 28.73
CA ILE A 104 4.65 2.84 28.68
C ILE A 104 3.61 2.19 29.62
N GLY A 105 3.36 2.79 30.79
CA GLY A 105 2.38 2.28 31.75
C GLY A 105 0.93 2.41 31.29
N GLU A 106 0.64 3.32 30.36
CA GLU A 106 -0.68 3.55 29.79
C GLU A 106 -0.94 2.70 28.53
N MET A 107 0.11 2.13 27.93
CA MET A 107 -0.01 1.30 26.72
C MET A 107 -1.02 0.14 26.86
N PRO A 108 -1.10 -0.59 27.99
CA PRO A 108 -2.09 -1.65 28.17
C PRO A 108 -3.55 -1.15 28.16
N ALA A 109 -3.77 0.14 28.44
CA ALA A 109 -5.09 0.75 28.45
C ALA A 109 -5.51 1.29 27.07
N LEU A 110 -4.62 1.27 26.07
CA LEU A 110 -4.97 1.68 24.71
C LEU A 110 -6.04 0.73 24.15
N SER A 111 -7.09 1.34 23.60
CA SER A 111 -8.14 0.57 22.94
C SER A 111 -7.60 -0.10 21.69
N LYS A 112 -7.96 -1.37 21.48
CA LYS A 112 -7.65 -2.07 20.23
C LYS A 112 -8.38 -1.36 19.08
N PRO A 113 -7.67 -0.92 18.03
CA PRO A 113 -8.31 -0.25 16.90
C PRO A 113 -9.37 -1.13 16.21
N ASN A 114 -10.47 -0.49 15.82
CA ASN A 114 -11.48 -1.07 14.96
C ASN A 114 -11.23 -0.67 13.51
N VAL A 115 -10.83 -1.65 12.69
CA VAL A 115 -10.48 -1.46 11.27
C VAL A 115 -11.62 -0.85 10.42
N ARG A 116 -12.87 -0.92 10.90
CA ARG A 116 -14.05 -0.41 10.19
C ARG A 116 -14.38 1.05 10.49
N THR A 117 -13.81 1.62 11.55
CA THR A 117 -14.22 2.95 12.05
C THR A 117 -13.06 3.88 12.35
N ASP A 118 -11.90 3.35 12.71
CA ASP A 118 -10.86 4.15 13.36
C ASP A 118 -9.83 4.65 12.36
N GLY A 119 -9.60 5.96 12.36
CA GLY A 119 -8.60 6.62 11.54
C GLY A 119 -8.76 6.38 10.04
N LEU A 120 -7.67 6.02 9.39
CA LEU A 120 -7.58 5.81 7.94
C LEU A 120 -7.85 4.36 7.51
N LEU A 121 -7.98 3.44 8.45
CA LEU A 121 -8.24 2.02 8.18
C LEU A 121 -9.50 1.79 7.32
N PRO A 122 -10.67 2.40 7.61
CA PRO A 122 -11.84 2.24 6.75
C PRO A 122 -11.62 2.75 5.33
N PHE A 123 -10.79 3.77 5.13
CA PHE A 123 -10.49 4.31 3.81
C PHE A 123 -9.61 3.37 2.98
N VAL A 124 -8.66 2.66 3.61
CA VAL A 124 -7.86 1.62 2.96
C VAL A 124 -8.76 0.50 2.44
N ILE A 125 -9.63 -0.03 3.31
CA ILE A 125 -10.56 -1.12 2.99
C ILE A 125 -11.53 -0.66 1.88
N ASN A 126 -12.09 0.55 2.00
CA ASN A 126 -13.04 1.07 1.02
C ASN A 126 -12.39 1.29 -0.35
N ARG A 127 -11.16 1.82 -0.40
CA ARG A 127 -10.40 1.95 -1.66
C ARG A 127 -10.16 0.57 -2.30
N MET A 128 -9.79 -0.44 -1.51
CA MET A 128 -9.63 -1.80 -2.03
C MET A 128 -10.92 -2.34 -2.61
N ALA A 129 -12.04 -2.26 -1.88
CA ALA A 129 -13.33 -2.72 -2.34
C ALA A 129 -13.80 -1.98 -3.61
N ARG A 130 -13.59 -0.66 -3.68
CA ARG A 130 -13.97 0.16 -4.84
C ARG A 130 -13.22 -0.22 -6.11
N TYR A 131 -11.95 -0.63 -6.01
CA TYR A 131 -11.11 -0.93 -7.17
C TYR A 131 -10.94 -2.42 -7.45
N GLU A 132 -11.53 -3.30 -6.63
CA GLU A 132 -11.43 -4.75 -6.80
C GLU A 132 -11.86 -5.20 -8.20
N GLU A 133 -13.05 -4.79 -8.66
CA GLU A 133 -13.55 -5.18 -9.98
C GLU A 133 -12.72 -4.56 -11.12
N LYS A 134 -12.28 -3.30 -10.96
CA LYS A 134 -11.44 -2.64 -11.97
C LYS A 134 -10.09 -3.34 -12.11
N LEU A 135 -9.50 -3.80 -11.00
CA LEU A 135 -8.26 -4.58 -11.03
C LEU A 135 -8.45 -5.92 -11.72
N LYS A 136 -9.55 -6.64 -11.41
CA LYS A 136 -9.88 -7.91 -12.07
C LYS A 136 -10.01 -7.72 -13.59
N GLN A 137 -10.65 -6.64 -14.04
CA GLN A 137 -10.77 -6.30 -15.46
C GLN A 137 -9.41 -6.04 -16.13
N CYS A 138 -8.43 -5.54 -15.37
CA CYS A 138 -7.04 -5.38 -15.81
C CYS A 138 -6.17 -6.64 -15.61
N GLY A 139 -6.77 -7.80 -15.29
CA GLY A 139 -6.03 -9.05 -15.03
C GLY A 139 -5.16 -9.00 -13.79
N CYS A 140 -5.48 -8.12 -12.84
CA CYS A 140 -4.72 -7.89 -11.62
C CYS A 140 -5.54 -8.20 -10.36
N HIS A 141 -4.85 -8.60 -9.30
CA HIS A 141 -5.45 -8.94 -8.02
C HIS A 141 -4.68 -8.32 -6.85
N TYR A 142 -5.39 -8.10 -5.75
CA TYR A 142 -4.78 -7.93 -4.43
C TYR A 142 -4.25 -9.29 -3.97
N ARG A 143 -2.94 -9.42 -3.88
CA ARG A 143 -2.26 -10.65 -3.45
C ARG A 143 -1.64 -10.56 -2.05
N PHE A 144 -1.58 -9.35 -1.51
CA PHE A 144 -0.99 -9.05 -0.21
C PHE A 144 -1.98 -8.28 0.65
N ALA A 145 -1.86 -8.46 1.97
CA ALA A 145 -2.53 -7.59 2.93
C ALA A 145 -1.97 -6.17 2.83
N SER A 146 -2.83 -5.15 2.82
CA SER A 146 -2.42 -3.75 2.94
C SER A 146 -2.27 -3.40 4.42
N SER A 147 -1.18 -3.87 5.02
CA SER A 147 -0.87 -3.66 6.45
C SER A 147 0.63 -3.72 6.70
N ARG A 148 1.10 -2.92 7.65
CA ARG A 148 2.48 -3.00 8.17
C ARG A 148 2.58 -3.96 9.35
N GLY A 149 3.79 -4.50 9.54
CA GLY A 149 4.12 -5.30 10.71
C GLY A 149 4.23 -4.45 11.99
N PRO A 150 4.21 -5.08 13.17
CA PRO A 150 4.12 -4.37 14.47
C PRO A 150 5.37 -3.61 14.93
N LEU A 151 6.51 -3.72 14.22
CA LEU A 151 7.85 -3.17 14.57
C LEU A 151 8.23 -3.28 16.07
#